data_AF-A0A553RN03-F1
#
_entry.id   AF-A0A553RN03-F1
#
_cell.length_a   1.000
_cell.length_b   1.000
_cell.length_c   1.000
_cell.angle_alpha   90.00
_cell.angle_beta   90.00
_cell.angle_gamma   90.00
#
_symmetry.space_group_name_H-M   'P 1'
#
loop_
_entity.id
_entity.type
_entity.pdbx_description
1 polymer ?
#
loop_
_entity_poly.entity_id
_entity_poly.type
_entity_poly.pdbx_seq_one_letter_code
_entity_poly.pdbx_strand_id
1 'polypeptide(L)'
;MESQQEVNPVFLQQLRELDIPEEAAKQALLHTQNVSAEEAAMYYFNKLENEEEGDEDFMYKMVFVVNMELSMGVGKVAAQVGHAAVGLAKKIVLQGTNMAHLLELQALAMSLSLPTKLVQDAGLTQVEPGACTVLAIMGEEEMVNNVTGSLKLL
;
A
#
# COMPACT_ATOMS: atom_id res chain seq x y z
N MET A 1 -21.60 -4.12 25.90
CA MET A 1 -22.40 -2.90 25.66
C MET A 1 -21.39 -1.80 25.42
N GLU A 2 -21.05 -1.56 24.15
CA GLU A 2 -20.22 -0.42 23.77
C GLU A 2 -21.00 0.85 24.12
N SER A 3 -20.50 1.60 25.09
CA SER A 3 -20.96 2.95 25.38
C SER A 3 -20.83 3.77 24.09
N GLN A 4 -21.96 4.16 23.50
CA GLN A 4 -21.98 5.12 22.39
C GLN A 4 -21.38 6.42 22.91
N GLN A 5 -20.12 6.65 22.61
CA GLN A 5 -19.41 7.84 23.06
C GLN A 5 -19.90 9.01 22.21
N GLU A 6 -20.72 9.87 22.81
CA GLU A 6 -21.25 11.06 22.13
C GLU A 6 -20.12 12.04 21.80
N VAL A 7 -20.21 12.63 20.61
CA VAL A 7 -19.25 13.63 20.12
C VAL A 7 -19.52 14.95 20.84
N ASN A 8 -18.47 15.61 21.35
CA ASN A 8 -18.64 16.90 22.01
C ASN A 8 -19.05 17.97 20.97
N PRO A 9 -20.25 18.58 21.11
CA PRO A 9 -20.77 19.52 20.12
C PRO A 9 -19.97 20.82 20.04
N VAL A 10 -19.27 21.21 21.12
CA VAL A 10 -18.40 22.39 21.13
C VAL A 10 -17.18 22.16 20.24
N PHE A 11 -16.53 21.00 20.39
CA PHE A 11 -15.36 20.67 19.59
C PHE A 11 -15.72 20.42 18.12
N LEU A 12 -16.90 19.83 17.86
CA LEU A 12 -17.41 19.66 16.50
C LEU A 12 -17.62 21.00 15.80
N GLN A 13 -18.15 22.01 16.51
CA GLN A 13 -18.32 23.35 15.97
C GLN A 13 -16.97 24.02 15.67
N GLN A 14 -15.98 23.87 16.55
CA GLN A 14 -14.62 24.41 16.34
C GLN A 14 -13.94 23.78 15.13
N LEU A 15 -14.10 22.47 14.91
CA LEU A 15 -13.55 21.78 13.72
C LEU A 15 -14.24 22.25 12.43
N ARG A 16 -15.54 22.53 12.47
CA ARG A 16 -16.26 23.11 11.32
C ARG A 16 -15.78 24.51 10.99
N GLU A 17 -15.38 25.31 11.98
CA GLU A 17 -14.78 26.63 11.76
C GLU A 17 -13.39 26.56 11.11
N LEU A 18 -12.73 25.40 11.18
CA LEU A 18 -11.48 25.09 10.48
C LEU A 18 -11.70 24.47 9.08
N ASP A 19 -12.93 24.55 8.54
CA ASP A 19 -13.34 23.94 7.26
C ASP A 19 -13.15 22.41 7.20
N ILE A 20 -13.08 21.73 8.35
CA ILE A 20 -12.99 20.26 8.40
C ILE A 20 -14.38 19.67 8.15
N PRO A 21 -14.54 18.73 7.19
CA PRO A 21 -15.82 18.09 6.91
C PRO A 21 -16.45 17.45 8.15
N GLU A 22 -17.75 17.64 8.34
CA GLU A 22 -18.44 17.23 9.57
C GLU A 22 -18.25 15.74 9.91
N GLU A 23 -18.30 14.87 8.90
CA GLU A 23 -18.09 13.43 9.08
C GLU A 23 -16.65 13.10 9.50
N ALA A 24 -15.66 13.81 8.95
CA ALA A 24 -14.26 13.63 9.34
C ALA A 24 -13.99 14.19 10.75
N ALA A 25 -14.60 15.32 11.09
CA ALA A 25 -14.54 15.93 12.41
C ALA A 25 -15.13 15.00 13.49
N LYS A 26 -16.28 14.37 13.24
CA LYS A 26 -16.88 13.36 14.14
C LYS A 26 -15.93 12.18 14.35
N GLN A 27 -15.37 11.64 13.27
CA GLN A 27 -14.42 10.52 13.36
C GLN A 27 -13.16 10.89 14.16
N ALA A 28 -12.60 12.07 13.93
CA ALA A 28 -11.42 12.56 14.63
C ALA A 28 -11.70 12.75 16.13
N LEU A 29 -12.86 13.28 16.49
CA LEU A 29 -13.25 13.47 17.89
C LEU A 29 -13.49 12.16 18.63
N LEU A 30 -14.08 11.16 17.97
CA LEU A 30 -14.23 9.82 18.54
C LEU A 30 -12.87 9.16 18.76
N HIS A 31 -11.96 9.28 17.79
CA HIS A 31 -10.61 8.71 17.87
C HIS A 31 -9.78 9.35 18.99
N THR A 32 -9.83 10.67 19.10
CA THR A 32 -9.15 11.44 20.15
C THR A 32 -9.90 11.46 21.48
N GLN A 33 -10.97 10.67 21.61
CA GLN A 33 -11.80 10.55 22.82
C GLN A 33 -12.37 11.88 23.33
N ASN A 34 -12.65 12.83 22.45
CA ASN A 34 -13.06 14.20 22.78
C ASN A 34 -12.09 14.89 23.77
N VAL A 35 -10.76 14.69 23.63
CA VAL A 35 -9.78 15.36 24.48
C VAL A 35 -9.75 16.87 24.22
N SER A 36 -9.67 17.29 22.95
CA SER A 36 -9.80 18.69 22.53
C SER A 36 -10.09 18.82 21.04
N ALA A 37 -10.49 20.02 20.59
CA ALA A 37 -10.65 20.31 19.16
C ALA A 37 -9.30 20.37 18.44
N GLU A 38 -8.25 20.84 19.10
CA GLU A 38 -6.90 20.92 18.52
C GLU A 38 -6.33 19.52 18.26
N GLU A 39 -6.51 18.58 19.18
CA GLU A 39 -6.05 17.19 19.01
C GLU A 39 -6.77 16.50 17.85
N ALA A 40 -8.09 16.71 17.75
CA ALA A 40 -8.89 16.19 16.64
C ALA A 40 -8.50 16.82 15.29
N ALA A 41 -8.17 18.11 15.27
CA ALA A 41 -7.66 18.77 14.07
C ALA A 41 -6.29 18.21 13.68
N MET A 42 -5.35 18.05 14.63
CA MET A 42 -4.05 17.43 14.37
C MET A 42 -4.20 16.01 13.84
N TYR A 43 -5.08 15.20 14.42
CA TYR A 43 -5.36 13.85 13.91
C TYR A 43 -5.87 13.87 12.47
N TYR A 44 -6.78 14.80 12.13
CA TYR A 44 -7.29 14.95 10.77
C TYR A 44 -6.20 15.36 9.77
N PHE A 45 -5.41 16.39 10.08
CA PHE A 45 -4.33 16.86 9.21
C PHE A 45 -3.21 15.83 9.08
N ASN A 46 -2.81 15.19 10.19
CA ASN A 46 -1.84 14.11 10.14
C ASN A 46 -2.37 12.93 9.34
N LYS A 47 -3.67 12.59 9.43
CA LYS A 47 -4.27 11.55 8.59
C LYS A 47 -4.23 11.91 7.11
N LEU A 48 -4.47 13.18 6.73
CA LEU A 48 -4.32 13.64 5.34
C LEU A 48 -2.87 13.57 4.86
N GLU A 49 -1.90 13.95 5.70
CA GLU A 49 -0.47 13.86 5.38
C GLU A 49 -0.02 12.39 5.23
N ASN A 50 -0.50 11.49 6.08
CA ASN A 50 -0.21 10.05 5.99
C ASN A 50 -1.02 9.33 4.88
N GLU A 51 -2.12 9.91 4.38
CA GLU A 51 -2.81 9.40 3.18
C GLU A 51 -2.05 9.75 1.89
N GLU A 52 -1.21 10.79 1.90
CA GLU A 52 -0.34 11.16 0.76
C GLU A 52 1.06 10.52 0.82
N GLU A 53 1.61 10.28 2.02
CA GLU A 53 2.84 9.50 2.23
C GLU A 53 2.50 8.08 2.68
N GLY A 54 2.11 7.24 1.73
CA GLY A 54 2.10 5.80 1.89
C GLY A 54 3.52 5.22 2.03
N ASP A 55 4.24 5.62 3.07
CA ASP A 55 5.35 4.82 3.58
C ASP A 55 4.74 3.63 4.30
N GLU A 56 4.31 2.63 3.51
CA GLU A 56 4.12 1.26 3.99
C GLU A 56 5.40 0.89 4.73
N ASP A 57 5.34 0.80 6.06
CA ASP A 57 6.42 0.31 6.90
C ASP A 57 6.75 -1.09 6.38
N PHE A 58 7.78 -1.21 5.53
CA PHE A 58 8.04 -2.43 4.77
C PHE A 58 8.28 -3.57 5.77
N MET A 59 7.25 -4.39 5.99
CA MET A 59 7.23 -5.47 6.97
C MET A 59 8.35 -6.50 6.74
N TYR A 60 8.95 -6.49 5.54
CA TYR A 60 9.98 -7.41 5.11
C TYR A 60 11.22 -6.68 4.56
N LYS A 61 12.40 -7.10 5.01
CA LYS A 61 13.70 -6.60 4.54
C LYS A 61 14.43 -7.69 3.74
N MET A 62 14.87 -7.35 2.52
CA MET A 62 15.73 -8.21 1.70
C MET A 62 17.19 -7.73 1.80
N VAL A 63 18.13 -8.65 2.06
CA VAL A 63 19.56 -8.35 2.21
C VAL A 63 20.40 -9.28 1.35
N PHE A 64 21.42 -8.74 0.69
CA PHE A 64 22.39 -9.50 -0.10
C PHE A 64 23.78 -9.36 0.52
N VAL A 65 24.45 -10.48 0.77
CA VAL A 65 25.83 -10.51 1.24
C VAL A 65 26.71 -10.97 0.09
N VAL A 66 27.64 -10.11 -0.35
CA VAL A 66 28.50 -10.35 -1.51
C VAL A 66 29.90 -10.74 -1.04
N ASN A 67 30.45 -11.84 -1.57
CA ASN A 67 31.83 -12.25 -1.30
C ASN A 67 32.82 -11.30 -2.02
N MET A 68 33.49 -10.45 -1.24
CA MET A 68 34.44 -9.46 -1.76
C MET A 68 35.82 -10.04 -2.09
N GLU A 69 36.17 -11.24 -1.63
CA GLU A 69 37.45 -11.89 -1.97
C GLU A 69 37.57 -12.20 -3.47
N LEU A 70 36.43 -12.41 -4.14
CA LEU A 70 36.38 -12.77 -5.56
C LEU A 70 36.65 -11.59 -6.51
N SER A 71 36.91 -10.39 -6.00
CA SER A 71 37.25 -9.18 -6.78
C SER A 71 36.34 -8.98 -8.01
N MET A 72 35.04 -9.28 -7.85
CA MET A 72 34.07 -9.17 -8.93
C MET A 72 33.84 -7.71 -9.30
N GLY A 73 33.86 -7.39 -10.61
CA GLY A 73 33.47 -6.07 -11.08
C GLY A 73 31.99 -5.77 -10.80
N VAL A 74 31.65 -4.48 -10.68
CA VAL A 74 30.30 -3.99 -10.31
C VAL A 74 29.17 -4.60 -11.15
N GLY A 75 29.38 -4.81 -12.45
CA GLY A 75 28.38 -5.43 -13.33
C GLY A 75 28.11 -6.90 -12.99
N LYS A 76 29.15 -7.67 -12.62
CA LYS A 76 28.98 -9.06 -12.19
C LYS A 76 28.30 -9.13 -10.82
N VAL A 77 28.67 -8.23 -9.90
CA VAL A 77 28.00 -8.14 -8.60
C VAL A 77 26.51 -7.84 -8.76
N ALA A 78 26.16 -6.83 -9.57
CA ALA A 78 24.77 -6.48 -9.85
C ALA A 78 23.98 -7.65 -10.45
N ALA A 79 24.57 -8.37 -11.41
CA ALA A 79 23.93 -9.55 -12.01
C ALA A 79 23.69 -10.66 -10.98
N GLN A 80 24.67 -10.96 -10.12
CA GLN A 80 24.52 -11.98 -9.08
C GLN A 80 23.49 -11.59 -8.02
N VAL A 81 23.45 -10.32 -7.61
CA VAL A 81 22.42 -9.79 -6.72
C VAL A 81 21.04 -9.93 -7.37
N GLY A 82 20.91 -9.60 -8.66
CA GLY A 82 19.68 -9.81 -9.42
C GLY A 82 19.23 -11.27 -9.46
N HIS A 83 20.16 -12.19 -9.76
CA HIS A 83 19.86 -13.63 -9.73
C HIS A 83 19.41 -14.10 -8.35
N ALA A 84 20.08 -13.68 -7.28
CA ALA A 84 19.70 -14.01 -5.92
C ALA A 84 18.31 -13.45 -5.56
N ALA A 85 18.04 -12.18 -5.90
CA ALA A 85 16.75 -11.54 -5.66
C ALA A 85 15.60 -12.31 -6.33
N VAL A 86 15.81 -12.68 -7.60
CA VAL A 86 14.85 -13.48 -8.38
C VAL A 86 14.83 -14.94 -7.92
N GLY A 87 15.86 -15.46 -7.25
CA GLY A 87 15.88 -16.83 -6.73
C GLY A 87 15.06 -17.02 -5.44
N LEU A 88 14.87 -15.97 -4.63
CA LEU A 88 14.27 -16.07 -3.30
C LEU A 88 12.74 -16.27 -3.29
N ALA A 89 12.06 -16.02 -4.40
CA ALA A 89 10.60 -16.03 -4.46
C ALA A 89 10.07 -16.90 -5.60
N LYS A 90 9.06 -17.73 -5.30
CA LYS A 90 8.23 -18.42 -6.29
C LYS A 90 7.41 -17.36 -7.03
N LYS A 91 7.65 -17.21 -8.34
CA LYS A 91 6.97 -16.22 -9.18
C LYS A 91 6.09 -16.94 -10.18
N ILE A 92 4.82 -16.54 -10.23
CA ILE A 92 3.84 -17.05 -11.18
C ILE A 92 3.28 -15.84 -11.91
N VAL A 93 3.28 -15.91 -13.24
CA VAL A 93 2.72 -14.84 -14.08
C VAL A 93 1.36 -15.30 -14.58
N LEU A 94 0.35 -14.51 -14.29
CA LEU A 94 -1.05 -14.80 -14.58
C LEU A 94 -1.63 -13.72 -15.50
N GLN A 95 -2.68 -14.08 -16.24
CA GLN A 95 -3.34 -13.20 -17.18
C GLN A 95 -4.31 -12.25 -16.45
N GLY A 96 -4.06 -10.94 -16.56
CA GLY A 96 -5.03 -9.88 -16.28
C GLY A 96 -5.82 -9.53 -17.54
N THR A 97 -7.05 -9.03 -17.40
CA THR A 97 -7.92 -8.72 -18.55
C THR A 97 -7.89 -7.25 -18.94
N ASN A 98 -7.90 -6.34 -17.96
CA ASN A 98 -7.88 -4.89 -18.17
C ASN A 98 -7.46 -4.17 -16.87
N MET A 99 -7.35 -2.85 -16.91
CA MET A 99 -6.99 -2.02 -15.75
C MET A 99 -7.98 -2.17 -14.58
N ALA A 100 -9.29 -2.19 -14.83
CA ALA A 100 -10.28 -2.33 -13.78
C ALA A 100 -10.13 -3.65 -13.02
N HIS A 101 -9.88 -4.75 -13.74
CA HIS A 101 -9.62 -6.05 -13.15
C HIS A 101 -8.35 -6.05 -12.28
N LEU A 102 -7.27 -5.38 -12.71
CA LEU A 102 -6.07 -5.24 -11.87
C LEU A 102 -6.38 -4.45 -10.59
N LEU A 103 -7.16 -3.39 -10.66
CA LEU A 103 -7.55 -2.60 -9.48
C LEU A 103 -8.46 -3.38 -8.53
N GLU A 104 -9.39 -4.19 -9.05
CA GLU A 104 -10.24 -5.08 -8.25
C GLU A 104 -9.40 -6.11 -7.49
N LEU A 105 -8.44 -6.75 -8.16
CA LEU A 105 -7.50 -7.69 -7.52
C LEU A 105 -6.63 -7.01 -6.46
N GLN A 106 -6.19 -5.77 -6.72
CA GLN A 106 -5.41 -4.99 -5.77
C GLN A 106 -6.22 -4.69 -4.51
N ALA A 107 -7.46 -4.20 -4.67
CA ALA A 107 -8.35 -3.92 -3.55
C ALA A 107 -8.64 -5.18 -2.71
N LEU A 108 -8.85 -6.32 -3.37
CA LEU A 108 -9.03 -7.61 -2.69
C LEU A 108 -7.77 -7.99 -1.88
N ALA A 109 -6.58 -7.89 -2.47
CA ALA A 109 -5.32 -8.18 -1.79
C ALA A 109 -5.05 -7.25 -0.60
N MET A 110 -5.30 -5.94 -0.76
CA MET A 110 -5.21 -4.95 0.32
C MET A 110 -6.18 -5.27 1.47
N SER A 111 -7.40 -5.73 1.18
CA SER A 111 -8.36 -6.15 2.21
C SER A 111 -7.89 -7.35 3.03
N LEU A 112 -7.00 -8.17 2.45
CA LEU A 112 -6.34 -9.30 3.11
C LEU A 112 -4.99 -8.92 3.73
N SER A 113 -4.65 -7.62 3.76
CA SER A 113 -3.35 -7.09 4.24
C SER A 113 -2.16 -7.68 3.49
N LEU A 114 -2.32 -8.00 2.20
CA LEU A 114 -1.23 -8.46 1.34
C LEU A 114 -0.52 -7.26 0.71
N PRO A 115 0.83 -7.19 0.80
CA PRO A 115 1.61 -6.21 0.06
C PRO A 115 1.35 -6.30 -1.44
N THR A 116 1.03 -5.16 -2.06
CA THR A 116 0.83 -5.07 -3.51
C THR A 116 1.62 -3.93 -4.13
N LYS A 117 2.02 -4.10 -5.39
CA LYS A 117 2.60 -3.02 -6.19
C LYS A 117 1.95 -2.98 -7.54
N LEU A 118 1.31 -1.86 -7.86
CA LEU A 118 0.82 -1.58 -9.19
C LEU A 118 1.90 -0.84 -9.99
N VAL A 119 2.25 -1.39 -11.15
CA VAL A 119 3.19 -0.78 -12.09
C VAL A 119 2.39 -0.02 -13.12
N GLN A 120 2.65 1.27 -13.22
CA GLN A 120 2.18 2.13 -14.30
C GLN A 120 3.30 2.31 -15.31
N ASP A 121 2.97 2.22 -16.59
CA ASP A 121 3.94 2.59 -17.60
C ASP A 121 4.19 4.11 -17.54
N ALA A 122 5.45 4.49 -17.39
CA ALA A 122 5.90 5.87 -17.31
C ALA A 122 5.87 6.60 -18.68
N GLY A 123 5.22 6.01 -19.68
CA GLY A 123 5.07 6.60 -21.02
C GLY A 123 6.34 6.51 -21.88
N LEU A 124 7.26 5.61 -21.54
CA LEU A 124 8.48 5.34 -22.33
C LEU A 124 8.32 4.12 -23.26
N THR A 125 7.13 3.50 -23.31
CA THR A 125 6.83 2.32 -24.14
C THR A 125 5.57 2.49 -25.02
N GLN A 126 5.13 1.40 -25.66
CA GLN A 126 4.09 1.35 -26.70
C GLN A 126 2.64 1.50 -26.18
N VAL A 127 2.44 1.82 -24.90
CA VAL A 127 1.13 1.87 -24.24
C VAL A 127 0.82 3.32 -23.82
N GLU A 128 -0.47 3.63 -23.64
CA GLU A 128 -0.87 4.98 -23.23
C GLU A 128 -0.27 5.39 -21.87
N PRO A 129 0.26 6.62 -21.72
CA PRO A 129 0.83 7.09 -20.46
C PRO A 129 -0.16 6.96 -19.30
N GLY A 130 0.30 6.40 -18.18
CA GLY A 130 -0.55 6.17 -17.01
C GLY A 130 -1.35 4.86 -17.02
N ALA A 131 -1.23 4.05 -18.08
CA ALA A 131 -1.82 2.72 -18.12
C ALA A 131 -1.17 1.82 -17.04
N CYS A 132 -2.00 1.22 -16.20
CA CYS A 132 -1.56 0.19 -15.25
C CYS A 132 -1.31 -1.10 -16.01
N THR A 133 -0.05 -1.57 -16.03
CA THR A 133 0.37 -2.69 -16.86
C THR A 133 0.51 -3.99 -16.09
N VAL A 134 0.94 -3.92 -14.82
CA VAL A 134 1.23 -5.10 -13.99
C VAL A 134 0.81 -4.85 -12.55
N LEU A 135 0.12 -5.82 -11.94
CA LEU A 135 -0.06 -5.90 -10.49
C LEU A 135 0.85 -7.00 -9.93
N ALA A 136 1.69 -6.67 -8.96
CA ALA A 136 2.42 -7.62 -8.15
C ALA A 136 1.75 -7.77 -6.79
N ILE A 137 1.64 -9.01 -6.31
CA ILE A 137 1.08 -9.36 -5.00
C ILE A 137 2.08 -10.29 -4.32
N MET A 138 2.42 -10.01 -3.07
CA MET A 138 3.35 -10.81 -2.28
C MET A 138 2.71 -11.25 -0.97
N GLY A 139 3.02 -12.47 -0.53
CA GLY A 139 2.51 -13.01 0.74
C GLY A 139 2.60 -14.53 0.79
N GLU A 140 1.92 -15.12 1.77
CA GLU A 140 1.81 -16.58 1.88
C GLU A 140 1.02 -17.18 0.71
N GLU A 141 1.44 -18.36 0.24
CA GLU A 141 0.89 -18.99 -0.96
C GLU A 141 -0.64 -19.14 -0.90
N GLU A 142 -1.19 -19.55 0.25
CA GLU A 142 -2.63 -19.70 0.44
C GLU A 142 -3.37 -18.35 0.32
N MET A 143 -2.84 -17.30 0.95
CA MET A 143 -3.43 -15.97 0.93
C MET A 143 -3.39 -15.36 -0.47
N VAL A 144 -2.28 -15.52 -1.19
CA VAL A 144 -2.14 -15.04 -2.58
C VAL A 144 -3.09 -15.82 -3.49
N ASN A 145 -3.21 -17.14 -3.32
CA ASN A 145 -4.10 -17.98 -4.11
C ASN A 145 -5.59 -17.64 -3.89
N ASN A 146 -5.99 -17.14 -2.72
CA ASN A 146 -7.35 -16.64 -2.52
C ASN A 146 -7.69 -15.44 -3.42
N VAL A 147 -6.67 -14.66 -3.83
CA VAL A 147 -6.83 -13.55 -4.76
C VAL A 147 -6.68 -14.00 -6.21
N THR A 148 -5.68 -14.83 -6.51
CA THR A 148 -5.26 -15.10 -7.90
C THR A 148 -5.57 -16.51 -8.41
N GLY A 149 -6.10 -17.41 -7.57
CA GLY A 149 -6.23 -18.84 -7.88
C GLY A 149 -7.18 -19.19 -9.03
N SER A 150 -8.07 -18.26 -9.42
CA SER A 150 -8.96 -18.42 -10.56
C SER A 150 -8.36 -17.94 -11.89
N LEU A 151 -7.21 -17.25 -11.85
CA LEU A 151 -6.56 -16.68 -13.03
C LEU A 151 -5.79 -17.75 -13.81
N LYS A 152 -5.63 -17.53 -15.11
CA LYS A 152 -4.88 -18.42 -16.00
C LYS A 152 -3.40 -18.03 -16.06
N LEU A 153 -2.54 -19.02 -16.24
CA LEU A 153 -1.12 -18.79 -16.55
C LEU A 153 -0.97 -18.00 -17.85
N LEU A 154 -0.02 -17.04 -17.85
CA LEU A 154 0.30 -16.22 -19.01
C LEU A 154 0.93 -17.04 -20.14
#